data_AF-Q03D49-F1
#
_entry.id   AF-Q03D49-F1
#
_cell.length_a   1.000
_cell.length_b   1.000
_cell.length_c   1.000
_cell.angle_alpha   90.00
_cell.angle_beta   90.00
_cell.angle_gamma   90.00
#
_symmetry.space_group_name_H-M   'P 1'
#
loop_
_entity.id
_entity.type
_entity.pdbx_description
1 polymer ?
#
loop_
_entity_poly.entity_id
_entity_poly.type
_entity_poly.pdbx_seq_one_letter_code
_entity_poly.pdbx_strand_id
1 'polypeptide(L)'
;MTAYTLDQFSRMIDHTNLHADATHADLRQLCNEAKQYHFKMVAINQVQSAFCAKQLAGTDIDVGAAIAFPLGQTSIAAKVFETKDALQNGANEIDYVINITALKEQQYSYLENEMRQIVAVCHAVNVPCKVIFETAYLTKPEIIKMATIAKDVGPDFIKTSTGFGPAGATVENVALMKETVGDQVQVKAAGGIRDVDTFLAMIKAGATRIGTSSGVKIIHELKARMGNQSTFTI
;
A
#
# COMPACT_ATOMS: atom_id res chain seq x y z
N MET A 1 23.81 -5.16 -4.96
CA MET A 1 23.17 -6.43 -4.58
C MET A 1 22.97 -6.40 -3.08
N THR A 2 21.73 -6.53 -2.64
CA THR A 2 21.33 -6.44 -1.23
C THR A 2 20.80 -7.79 -0.77
N ALA A 3 21.28 -8.26 0.37
CA ALA A 3 20.87 -9.54 0.96
C ALA A 3 19.76 -9.31 2.00
N TYR A 4 18.74 -10.16 1.96
CA TYR A 4 17.58 -10.10 2.86
C TYR A 4 17.30 -11.46 3.50
N THR A 5 16.89 -11.48 4.76
CA THR A 5 16.32 -12.67 5.40
C THR A 5 14.88 -12.90 4.93
N LEU A 6 14.34 -14.11 5.14
CA LEU A 6 12.94 -14.41 4.84
C LEU A 6 11.98 -13.50 5.63
N ASP A 7 12.35 -13.18 6.87
CA ASP A 7 11.60 -12.27 7.72
C ASP A 7 11.58 -10.84 7.15
N GLN A 8 12.73 -10.33 6.69
CA GLN A 8 12.79 -9.01 6.05
C GLN A 8 11.90 -8.93 4.80
N PHE A 9 11.82 -9.98 3.99
CA PHE A 9 10.85 -10.03 2.88
C PHE A 9 9.41 -10.07 3.37
N SER A 10 9.13 -10.82 4.43
CA SER A 10 7.78 -10.89 5.02
C SER A 10 7.35 -9.53 5.57
N ARG A 11 8.27 -8.77 6.17
CA ARG A 11 8.09 -7.39 6.62
C ARG A 11 7.99 -6.34 5.51
N MET A 12 8.04 -6.75 4.25
CA MET A 12 7.65 -5.90 3.11
C MET A 12 6.21 -6.13 2.66
N ILE A 13 5.52 -7.15 3.17
CA ILE A 13 4.19 -7.54 2.69
C ILE A 13 3.09 -6.87 3.51
N ASP A 14 2.20 -6.19 2.79
CA ASP A 14 0.90 -5.75 3.25
C ASP A 14 -0.13 -6.80 2.80
N HIS A 15 -0.48 -7.73 3.69
CA HIS A 15 -1.35 -8.87 3.38
C HIS A 15 -2.79 -8.40 3.23
N THR A 16 -3.36 -8.55 2.04
CA THR A 16 -4.52 -7.75 1.62
C THR A 16 -5.79 -8.59 1.46
N ASN A 17 -6.90 -8.12 2.04
CA ASN A 17 -8.25 -8.53 1.66
C ASN A 17 -9.17 -7.30 1.59
N LEU A 18 -9.49 -6.90 0.36
CA LEU A 18 -10.34 -5.74 0.04
C LEU A 18 -11.63 -6.17 -0.69
N HIS A 19 -11.95 -7.46 -0.69
CA HIS A 19 -13.15 -7.99 -1.32
C HIS A 19 -14.40 -7.42 -0.64
N ALA A 20 -15.41 -7.05 -1.43
CA ALA A 20 -16.64 -6.43 -0.94
C ALA A 20 -17.50 -7.40 -0.08
N ASP A 21 -17.31 -8.70 -0.27
CA ASP A 21 -17.97 -9.79 0.41
C ASP A 21 -17.11 -10.44 1.52
N ALA A 22 -15.96 -9.86 1.86
CA ALA A 22 -15.09 -10.37 2.91
C ALA A 22 -15.82 -10.40 4.27
N THR A 23 -15.93 -11.59 4.85
CA THR A 23 -16.56 -11.82 6.15
C THR A 23 -15.57 -11.63 7.30
N HIS A 24 -16.07 -11.55 8.54
CA HIS A 24 -15.21 -11.60 9.73
C HIS A 24 -14.39 -12.90 9.84
N ALA A 25 -14.85 -14.00 9.24
CA ALA A 25 -14.06 -15.24 9.21
C ALA A 25 -12.83 -15.06 8.30
N ASP A 26 -13.03 -14.48 7.11
CA ASP A 26 -11.94 -14.19 6.16
C ASP A 26 -10.93 -13.19 6.75
N LEU A 27 -11.41 -12.15 7.42
CA LEU A 27 -10.56 -11.16 8.07
C LEU A 27 -9.79 -11.73 9.26
N ARG A 28 -10.38 -12.67 10.00
CA ARG A 28 -9.69 -13.40 11.06
C ARG A 28 -8.58 -14.27 10.50
N GLN A 29 -8.85 -14.98 9.40
CA GLN A 29 -7.83 -15.75 8.70
C GLN A 29 -6.69 -14.84 8.22
N LEU A 30 -7.01 -13.71 7.60
CA LEU A 30 -6.03 -12.71 7.16
C LEU A 30 -5.10 -12.28 8.32
N CYS A 31 -5.68 -11.96 9.48
CA CYS A 31 -4.91 -11.58 10.66
C CYS A 31 -4.05 -12.73 11.21
N ASN A 32 -4.57 -13.96 11.22
CA ASN A 32 -3.82 -15.13 11.69
C ASN A 32 -2.64 -15.45 10.76
N GLU A 33 -2.83 -15.35 9.45
CA GLU A 33 -1.75 -15.51 8.46
C GLU A 33 -0.71 -14.41 8.63
N ALA A 34 -1.13 -13.15 8.82
CA ALA A 34 -0.19 -12.06 9.08
C ALA A 34 0.68 -12.33 10.31
N LYS A 35 0.09 -12.86 11.41
CA LYS A 35 0.84 -13.29 12.60
C LYS A 35 1.81 -14.42 12.31
N GLN A 36 1.32 -15.47 11.65
CA GLN A 36 2.10 -16.67 11.39
C GLN A 36 3.32 -16.39 10.51
N TYR A 37 3.18 -15.53 9.51
CA TYR A 37 4.23 -15.21 8.55
C TYR A 37 4.95 -13.90 8.88
N HIS A 38 4.59 -13.26 10.00
CA HIS A 38 5.16 -11.98 10.43
C HIS A 38 5.12 -10.92 9.32
N PHE A 39 3.97 -10.79 8.66
CA PHE A 39 3.76 -9.73 7.66
C PHE A 39 3.72 -8.35 8.32
N LYS A 40 4.03 -7.31 7.56
CA LYS A 40 4.07 -5.95 8.08
C LYS A 40 2.71 -5.45 8.53
N MET A 41 1.68 -5.71 7.71
CA MET A 41 0.33 -5.23 8.00
C MET A 41 -0.74 -6.11 7.34
N VAL A 42 -1.98 -5.94 7.79
CA VAL A 42 -3.18 -6.31 7.02
C VAL A 42 -3.75 -5.09 6.32
N ALA A 43 -4.06 -5.20 5.02
CA ALA A 43 -4.69 -4.14 4.23
C ALA A 43 -6.17 -4.48 3.96
N ILE A 44 -7.07 -3.62 4.42
CA ILE A 44 -8.50 -3.88 4.52
C ILE A 44 -9.35 -2.65 4.16
N ASN A 45 -10.64 -2.87 3.89
CA ASN A 45 -11.59 -1.77 3.75
C ASN A 45 -11.77 -1.10 5.13
N GLN A 46 -11.85 0.23 5.18
CA GLN A 46 -11.75 0.99 6.42
C GLN A 46 -12.70 0.55 7.55
N VAL A 47 -13.92 0.13 7.20
CA VAL A 47 -14.94 -0.29 8.19
C VAL A 47 -14.51 -1.52 9.00
N GLN A 48 -13.53 -2.27 8.50
CA GLN A 48 -13.01 -3.48 9.14
C GLN A 48 -11.92 -3.18 10.18
N SER A 49 -11.47 -1.93 10.31
CA SER A 49 -10.34 -1.53 11.18
C SER A 49 -10.53 -1.94 12.63
N ALA A 50 -11.71 -1.69 13.22
CA ALA A 50 -11.97 -2.04 14.61
C ALA A 50 -11.89 -3.55 14.85
N PHE A 51 -12.40 -4.35 13.91
CA PHE A 51 -12.33 -5.81 14.00
C PHE A 51 -10.88 -6.29 13.92
N CYS A 52 -10.12 -5.86 12.91
CA CYS A 52 -8.74 -6.26 12.70
C CYS A 52 -7.81 -5.77 13.81
N ALA A 53 -7.98 -4.54 14.31
CA ALA A 53 -7.22 -4.00 15.44
C ALA A 53 -7.41 -4.86 16.70
N LYS A 54 -8.65 -5.30 16.98
CA LYS A 54 -8.90 -6.25 18.07
C LYS A 54 -8.24 -7.60 17.84
N GLN A 55 -8.20 -8.10 16.59
CA GLN A 55 -7.53 -9.36 16.29
C GLN A 55 -6.01 -9.26 16.44
N LEU A 56 -5.40 -8.11 16.13
CA LEU A 56 -3.95 -7.91 16.12
C LEU A 56 -3.42 -7.26 17.40
N ALA A 57 -4.27 -7.06 18.41
CA ALA A 57 -3.86 -6.50 19.69
C ALA A 57 -2.68 -7.27 20.31
N GLY A 58 -1.65 -6.53 20.74
CA GLY A 58 -0.44 -7.10 21.34
C GLY A 58 0.60 -7.62 20.33
N THR A 59 0.39 -7.41 19.03
CA THR A 59 1.38 -7.72 17.97
C THR A 59 1.96 -6.43 17.38
N ASP A 60 3.03 -6.55 16.61
CA ASP A 60 3.67 -5.47 15.85
C ASP A 60 3.22 -5.44 14.37
N ILE A 61 2.03 -5.99 14.10
CA ILE A 61 1.42 -6.07 12.77
C ILE A 61 0.39 -4.96 12.66
N ASP A 62 0.57 -4.13 11.64
CA ASP A 62 -0.24 -2.95 11.44
C ASP A 62 -1.61 -3.29 10.81
N VAL A 63 -2.60 -2.43 11.07
CA VAL A 63 -3.91 -2.42 10.44
C VAL A 63 -3.96 -1.22 9.52
N GLY A 64 -3.97 -1.46 8.21
CA GLY A 64 -4.08 -0.36 7.24
C GLY A 64 -5.41 -0.31 6.53
N ALA A 65 -6.01 0.87 6.57
CA ALA A 65 -7.30 1.16 6.01
C ALA A 65 -7.19 1.76 4.60
N ALA A 66 -7.97 1.22 3.67
CA ALA A 66 -8.15 1.80 2.36
C ALA A 66 -9.24 2.89 2.40
N ILE A 67 -8.91 4.11 1.95
CA ILE A 67 -9.77 5.31 2.04
C ILE A 67 -10.19 5.75 0.63
N ALA A 68 -11.47 6.11 0.47
CA ALA A 68 -12.10 6.39 -0.82
C ALA A 68 -11.85 5.30 -1.87
N PHE A 69 -11.74 4.06 -1.41
CA PHE A 69 -11.28 2.95 -2.21
C PHE A 69 -12.45 2.22 -2.90
N PRO A 70 -12.30 1.72 -4.15
CA PRO A 70 -11.12 1.84 -5.01
C PRO A 70 -11.13 3.06 -5.94
N LEU A 71 -12.22 3.83 -6.00
CA LEU A 71 -12.42 4.78 -7.10
C LEU A 71 -11.76 6.15 -6.88
N GLY A 72 -11.55 6.56 -5.63
CA GLY A 72 -11.00 7.88 -5.28
C GLY A 72 -11.94 9.05 -5.58
N GLN A 73 -13.15 8.82 -6.10
CA GLN A 73 -14.09 9.86 -6.53
C GLN A 73 -15.01 10.31 -5.39
N THR A 74 -14.41 10.77 -4.30
CA THR A 74 -15.11 11.39 -3.17
C THR A 74 -14.52 12.76 -2.87
N SER A 75 -15.27 13.62 -2.18
CA SER A 75 -14.78 14.95 -1.80
C SER A 75 -13.63 14.85 -0.79
N ILE A 76 -12.73 15.85 -0.77
CA ILE A 76 -11.65 15.93 0.22
C ILE A 76 -12.21 15.83 1.65
N ALA A 77 -13.33 16.50 1.94
CA ALA A 77 -13.98 16.45 3.25
C ALA A 77 -14.43 15.04 3.64
N ALA A 78 -14.98 14.26 2.69
CA ALA A 78 -15.35 12.87 2.93
C ALA A 78 -14.10 12.00 3.20
N LYS A 79 -13.04 12.16 2.41
CA LYS A 79 -11.76 11.44 2.62
C LYS A 79 -11.15 11.76 3.97
N VAL A 80 -11.14 13.03 4.38
CA VAL A 80 -10.65 13.48 5.69
C VAL A 80 -11.47 12.84 6.82
N PHE A 81 -12.79 12.82 6.69
CA PHE A 81 -13.66 12.20 7.69
C PHE A 81 -13.42 10.69 7.77
N GLU A 82 -13.43 9.98 6.63
CA GLU A 82 -13.19 8.55 6.55
C GLU A 82 -11.81 8.16 7.11
N THR A 83 -10.79 8.98 6.85
CA THR A 83 -9.45 8.80 7.43
C THR A 83 -9.49 8.90 8.96
N LYS A 84 -10.12 9.94 9.51
CA LYS A 84 -10.25 10.13 10.96
C LYS A 84 -11.03 8.99 11.62
N ASP A 85 -12.12 8.55 10.99
CA ASP A 85 -12.93 7.43 11.47
C ASP A 85 -12.10 6.13 11.50
N ALA A 86 -11.37 5.82 10.43
CA ALA A 86 -10.49 4.65 10.38
C ALA A 86 -9.42 4.67 11.48
N LEU A 87 -8.78 5.83 11.71
CA LEU A 87 -7.78 6.03 12.77
C LEU A 87 -8.41 5.84 14.17
N GLN A 88 -9.59 6.39 14.41
CA GLN A 88 -10.34 6.19 15.67
C GLN A 88 -10.71 4.72 15.89
N ASN A 89 -10.97 4.00 14.81
CA ASN A 89 -11.25 2.56 14.81
C ASN A 89 -9.99 1.68 14.81
N GLY A 90 -8.81 2.25 15.08
CA GLY A 90 -7.58 1.49 15.32
C GLY A 90 -6.76 1.17 14.08
N ALA A 91 -7.05 1.78 12.93
CA ALA A 91 -6.09 1.78 11.82
C ALA A 91 -4.83 2.57 12.22
N ASN A 92 -3.66 2.05 11.86
CA ASN A 92 -2.37 2.67 12.14
C ASN A 92 -1.46 2.76 10.90
N GLU A 93 -1.99 2.51 9.70
CA GLU A 93 -1.46 2.97 8.42
C GLU A 93 -2.66 3.35 7.51
N ILE A 94 -2.51 4.33 6.60
CA ILE A 94 -3.59 4.76 5.69
C ILE A 94 -3.16 4.62 4.23
N ASP A 95 -4.03 4.07 3.38
CA ASP A 95 -3.85 3.96 1.93
C ASP A 95 -5.05 4.65 1.23
N TYR A 96 -4.92 5.89 0.76
CA TYR A 96 -6.05 6.58 0.11
C TYR A 96 -5.88 6.65 -1.41
N VAL A 97 -6.99 6.62 -2.15
CA VAL A 97 -6.99 6.78 -3.62
C VAL A 97 -7.17 8.24 -4.00
N ILE A 98 -6.30 8.77 -4.86
CA ILE A 98 -6.42 10.15 -5.37
C ILE A 98 -7.70 10.34 -6.20
N ASN A 99 -8.16 11.57 -6.34
CA ASN A 99 -9.25 11.84 -7.28
C ASN A 99 -8.78 11.73 -8.75
N ILE A 100 -9.05 10.58 -9.37
CA ILE A 100 -8.62 10.29 -10.74
C ILE A 100 -9.28 11.24 -11.76
N THR A 101 -10.53 11.68 -11.52
CA THR A 101 -11.19 12.68 -12.37
C THR A 101 -10.44 14.00 -12.36
N ALA A 102 -10.09 14.51 -11.16
CA ALA A 102 -9.31 15.74 -11.02
C ALA A 102 -7.95 15.65 -11.71
N LEU A 103 -7.32 14.46 -11.70
CA LEU A 103 -6.08 14.21 -12.42
C LEU A 103 -6.26 14.30 -13.94
N LYS A 104 -7.31 13.67 -14.47
CA LYS A 104 -7.61 13.71 -15.91
C LYS A 104 -7.99 15.09 -16.41
N GLU A 105 -8.55 15.92 -15.54
CA GLU A 105 -8.82 17.33 -15.78
C GLU A 105 -7.63 18.25 -15.45
N GLN A 106 -6.47 17.68 -15.09
CA GLN A 106 -5.23 18.40 -14.77
C GLN A 106 -5.39 19.42 -13.62
N GLN A 107 -6.33 19.17 -12.70
CA GLN A 107 -6.58 20.00 -11.53
C GLN A 107 -5.52 19.74 -10.43
N TYR A 108 -4.25 20.00 -10.74
CA TYR A 108 -3.13 19.63 -9.85
C TYR A 108 -3.16 20.35 -8.51
N SER A 109 -3.64 21.60 -8.45
CA SER A 109 -3.81 22.32 -7.18
C SER A 109 -4.85 21.65 -6.27
N TYR A 110 -5.90 21.04 -6.86
CA TYR A 110 -6.86 20.26 -6.11
C TYR A 110 -6.21 19.00 -5.52
N LEU A 111 -5.43 18.28 -6.33
CA LEU A 111 -4.75 17.05 -5.91
C LEU A 111 -3.66 17.29 -4.86
N GLU A 112 -2.92 18.38 -4.97
CA GLU A 112 -1.96 18.80 -3.95
C GLU A 112 -2.67 19.11 -2.63
N ASN A 113 -3.77 19.88 -2.69
CA ASN A 113 -4.57 20.20 -1.50
C ASN A 113 -5.19 18.94 -0.87
N GLU A 114 -5.72 18.03 -1.68
CA GLU A 114 -6.22 16.73 -1.26
C GLU A 114 -5.14 15.96 -0.49
N MET A 115 -3.97 15.79 -1.10
CA MET A 115 -2.86 15.05 -0.49
C MET A 115 -2.40 15.71 0.81
N ARG A 116 -2.22 17.03 0.81
CA ARG A 116 -1.78 17.79 1.99
C ARG A 116 -2.74 17.62 3.16
N GLN A 117 -4.06 17.62 2.91
CA GLN A 117 -5.05 17.45 3.97
C GLN A 117 -5.06 16.04 4.55
N ILE A 118 -4.98 14.99 3.72
CA ILE A 118 -4.98 13.61 4.21
C ILE A 118 -3.67 13.27 4.94
N VAL A 119 -2.52 13.69 4.39
CA VAL A 119 -1.21 13.52 5.03
C VAL A 119 -1.19 14.23 6.38
N ALA A 120 -1.68 15.47 6.47
CA ALA A 120 -1.71 16.21 7.73
C ALA A 120 -2.56 15.52 8.80
N VAL A 121 -3.69 14.91 8.43
CA VAL A 121 -4.53 14.14 9.38
C VAL A 121 -3.78 12.93 9.94
N CYS A 122 -3.07 12.19 9.08
CA CYS A 122 -2.33 10.99 9.50
C CYS A 122 -1.12 11.37 10.37
N HIS A 123 -0.34 12.37 9.94
CA HIS A 123 0.86 12.81 10.65
C HIS A 123 0.56 13.47 11.99
N ALA A 124 -0.59 14.12 12.15
CA ALA A 124 -1.04 14.66 13.43
C ALA A 124 -1.16 13.59 14.54
N VAL A 125 -1.27 12.31 14.16
CA VAL A 125 -1.29 11.16 15.08
C VAL A 125 -0.15 10.16 14.82
N ASN A 126 0.91 10.60 14.13
CA ASN A 126 2.10 9.79 13.78
C ASN A 126 1.78 8.48 13.04
N VAL A 127 0.77 8.49 12.17
CA VAL A 127 0.40 7.35 11.33
C VAL A 127 0.91 7.55 9.90
N PRO A 128 1.54 6.54 9.27
CA PRO A 128 1.98 6.62 7.89
C PRO A 128 0.82 6.78 6.90
N CYS A 129 0.99 7.66 5.91
CA CYS A 129 0.05 7.88 4.82
C CYS A 129 0.63 7.41 3.47
N LYS A 130 -0.14 6.61 2.74
CA LYS A 130 0.19 6.10 1.41
C LYS A 130 -0.81 6.62 0.39
N VAL A 131 -0.31 7.11 -0.74
CA VAL A 131 -1.12 7.70 -1.81
C VAL A 131 -1.22 6.76 -3.00
N ILE A 132 -2.41 6.25 -3.30
CA ILE A 132 -2.66 5.38 -4.44
C ILE A 132 -2.93 6.22 -5.68
N PHE A 133 -2.08 6.11 -6.70
CA PHE A 133 -2.25 6.82 -7.97
C PHE A 133 -3.21 6.15 -8.93
N GLU A 134 -3.35 4.82 -8.83
CA GLU A 134 -4.01 3.96 -9.81
C GLU A 134 -3.39 4.06 -11.21
N THR A 135 -2.09 3.71 -11.30
CA THR A 135 -1.26 3.93 -12.49
C THR A 135 -1.80 3.32 -13.78
N ALA A 136 -2.72 2.35 -13.70
CA ALA A 136 -3.38 1.76 -14.86
C ALA A 136 -4.20 2.76 -15.68
N TYR A 137 -4.63 3.86 -15.06
CA TYR A 137 -5.30 4.96 -15.75
C TYR A 137 -4.35 6.09 -16.11
N LEU A 138 -3.11 6.11 -15.63
CA LEU A 138 -2.19 7.24 -15.81
C LEU A 138 -1.22 6.99 -16.97
N THR A 139 -0.96 8.06 -17.70
CA THR A 139 0.20 8.19 -18.59
C THR A 139 1.47 8.41 -17.77
N LYS A 140 2.64 8.14 -18.35
CA LYS A 140 3.94 8.37 -17.69
C LYS A 140 4.12 9.83 -17.21
N PRO A 141 3.75 10.87 -17.99
CA PRO A 141 3.79 12.25 -17.51
C PRO A 141 2.90 12.52 -16.29
N GLU A 142 1.71 11.91 -16.22
CA GLU A 142 0.82 12.04 -15.05
C GLU A 142 1.41 11.35 -13.82
N ILE A 143 2.06 10.18 -13.98
CA ILE A 143 2.77 9.50 -12.89
C ILE A 143 3.88 10.39 -12.33
N ILE A 144 4.72 10.96 -13.21
CA ILE A 144 5.79 11.88 -12.81
C ILE A 144 5.20 13.09 -12.08
N LYS A 145 4.15 13.70 -12.63
CA LYS A 145 3.53 14.89 -12.03
C LYS A 145 2.98 14.60 -10.63
N MET A 146 2.30 13.47 -10.44
CA MET A 146 1.79 13.09 -9.11
C MET A 146 2.91 12.71 -8.14
N ALA A 147 3.97 12.04 -8.61
CA ALA A 147 5.14 11.73 -7.80
C ALA A 147 5.89 13.02 -7.37
N THR A 148 5.99 14.03 -8.24
CA THR A 148 6.54 15.35 -7.87
C THR A 148 5.69 16.04 -6.81
N ILE A 149 4.36 16.05 -6.95
CA ILE A 149 3.46 16.59 -5.92
C ILE A 149 3.66 15.84 -4.60
N ALA A 150 3.76 14.51 -4.65
CA ALA A 150 4.03 13.71 -3.46
C ALA A 150 5.37 14.06 -2.83
N LYS A 151 6.42 14.27 -3.62
CA LYS A 151 7.72 14.71 -3.12
C LYS A 151 7.65 16.04 -2.36
N ASP A 152 6.84 16.99 -2.85
CA ASP A 152 6.67 18.30 -2.23
C ASP A 152 5.77 18.26 -0.98
N VAL A 153 4.74 17.41 -0.98
CA VAL A 153 3.78 17.28 0.14
C VAL A 153 4.32 16.37 1.26
N GLY A 154 5.08 15.34 0.90
CA GLY A 154 5.73 14.40 1.82
C GLY A 154 4.80 13.35 2.46
N PRO A 155 3.98 12.58 1.72
CA PRO A 155 3.43 11.35 2.26
C PRO A 155 4.55 10.33 2.50
N ASP A 156 4.33 9.34 3.36
CA ASP A 156 5.32 8.31 3.66
C ASP A 156 5.53 7.37 2.46
N PHE A 157 4.46 7.10 1.69
CA PHE A 157 4.51 6.28 0.49
C PHE A 157 3.67 6.83 -0.67
N ILE A 158 4.11 6.52 -1.89
CA ILE A 158 3.24 6.48 -3.07
C ILE A 158 3.02 5.02 -3.49
N LYS A 159 1.81 4.72 -3.97
CA LYS A 159 1.35 3.36 -4.29
C LYS A 159 0.83 3.29 -5.73
N THR A 160 1.18 2.19 -6.41
CA THR A 160 0.83 1.99 -7.82
C THR A 160 -0.68 1.87 -8.04
N SER A 161 -1.33 0.84 -7.48
CA SER A 161 -2.68 0.43 -7.90
C SER A 161 -3.57 -0.01 -6.74
N THR A 162 -4.88 0.02 -6.96
CA THR A 162 -5.87 -0.57 -6.06
C THR A 162 -6.01 -2.08 -6.26
N GLY A 163 -5.76 -2.57 -7.48
CA GLY A 163 -6.07 -3.94 -7.89
C GLY A 163 -7.49 -4.12 -8.46
N PHE A 164 -8.29 -3.06 -8.51
CA PHE A 164 -9.62 -3.02 -9.11
C PHE A 164 -9.64 -2.27 -10.46
N GLY A 165 -8.54 -1.62 -10.82
CA GLY A 165 -8.34 -1.05 -12.15
C GLY A 165 -8.06 -2.11 -13.23
N PRO A 166 -7.88 -1.69 -14.50
CA PRO A 166 -7.69 -2.61 -15.63
C PRO A 166 -6.32 -3.31 -15.65
N ALA A 167 -5.35 -2.82 -14.87
CA ALA A 167 -4.02 -3.40 -14.71
C ALA A 167 -3.46 -3.13 -13.31
N GLY A 168 -2.41 -3.87 -12.93
CA GLY A 168 -1.72 -3.72 -11.64
C GLY A 168 -0.39 -2.97 -11.73
N ALA A 169 0.50 -3.24 -10.78
CA ALA A 169 1.85 -2.71 -10.77
C ALA A 169 2.68 -3.25 -11.95
N THR A 170 3.50 -2.39 -12.54
CA THR A 170 4.55 -2.79 -13.49
C THR A 170 5.90 -2.36 -12.95
N VAL A 171 6.95 -3.13 -13.25
CA VAL A 171 8.35 -2.81 -12.88
C VAL A 171 8.73 -1.41 -13.37
N GLU A 172 8.30 -1.07 -14.58
CA GLU A 172 8.57 0.24 -15.19
C GLU A 172 7.90 1.39 -14.41
N ASN A 173 6.64 1.25 -13.99
CA ASN A 173 5.96 2.27 -13.20
C ASN A 173 6.58 2.42 -11.81
N VAL A 174 6.96 1.31 -11.15
CA VAL A 174 7.63 1.34 -9.85
C VAL A 174 8.97 2.06 -9.95
N ALA A 175 9.79 1.73 -10.96
CA ALA A 175 11.07 2.39 -11.20
C ALA A 175 10.90 3.89 -11.47
N LEU A 176 9.94 4.27 -12.32
CA LEU A 176 9.65 5.68 -12.62
C LEU A 176 9.21 6.46 -11.37
N MET A 177 8.33 5.86 -10.56
CA MET A 177 7.89 6.43 -9.30
C MET A 177 9.09 6.64 -8.36
N LYS A 178 9.92 5.62 -8.16
CA LYS A 178 11.11 5.67 -7.28
C LYS A 178 12.13 6.70 -7.75
N GLU A 179 12.41 6.76 -9.05
CA GLU A 179 13.32 7.74 -9.65
C GLU A 179 12.84 9.18 -9.37
N THR A 180 11.53 9.43 -9.51
CA THR A 180 10.96 10.77 -9.34
C THR A 180 11.02 11.24 -7.88
N VAL A 181 10.63 10.37 -6.94
CA VAL A 181 10.59 10.75 -5.50
C VAL A 181 11.94 10.66 -4.80
N GLY A 182 12.88 9.87 -5.32
CA GLY A 182 14.16 9.62 -4.68
C GLY A 182 13.97 8.94 -3.31
N ASP A 183 14.73 9.37 -2.31
CA ASP A 183 14.69 8.80 -0.95
C ASP A 183 13.73 9.53 0.00
N GLN A 184 13.03 10.55 -0.50
CA GLN A 184 12.12 11.37 0.31
C GLN A 184 10.77 10.68 0.58
N VAL A 185 10.29 9.90 -0.38
CA VAL A 185 9.02 9.16 -0.29
C VAL A 185 9.26 7.72 -0.71
N GLN A 186 8.68 6.76 0.02
CA GLN A 186 8.83 5.35 -0.30
C GLN A 186 7.83 4.89 -1.38
N VAL A 187 8.08 3.74 -2.01
CA VAL A 187 7.21 3.19 -3.05
C VAL A 187 6.60 1.88 -2.60
N LYS A 188 5.26 1.79 -2.66
CA LYS A 188 4.50 0.56 -2.49
C LYS A 188 4.00 0.03 -3.84
N ALA A 189 4.46 -1.16 -4.23
CA ALA A 189 3.91 -1.84 -5.42
C ALA A 189 2.70 -2.69 -5.01
N ALA A 190 1.59 -2.54 -5.71
CA ALA A 190 0.36 -3.30 -5.47
C ALA A 190 -0.41 -3.57 -6.76
N GLY A 191 -1.17 -4.67 -6.77
CA GLY A 191 -1.97 -5.13 -7.92
C GLY A 191 -1.21 -6.12 -8.81
N GLY A 192 -1.72 -7.34 -8.93
CA GLY A 192 -1.19 -8.37 -9.84
C GLY A 192 0.05 -9.13 -9.37
N ILE A 193 0.58 -8.86 -8.17
CA ILE A 193 1.80 -9.50 -7.64
C ILE A 193 1.44 -10.85 -7.00
N ARG A 194 1.59 -11.96 -7.75
CA ARG A 194 1.05 -13.30 -7.39
C ARG A 194 2.11 -14.40 -7.26
N ASP A 195 3.37 -14.08 -7.53
CA ASP A 195 4.50 -15.01 -7.55
C ASP A 195 5.78 -14.31 -7.06
N VAL A 196 6.77 -15.15 -6.73
CA VAL A 196 8.05 -14.69 -6.17
C VAL A 196 8.85 -13.86 -7.17
N ASP A 197 8.82 -14.21 -8.46
CA ASP A 197 9.61 -13.49 -9.46
C ASP A 197 9.13 -12.05 -9.62
N THR A 198 7.81 -11.84 -9.69
CA THR A 198 7.20 -10.51 -9.72
C THR A 198 7.48 -9.76 -8.41
N PHE A 199 7.34 -10.42 -7.26
CA PHE A 199 7.64 -9.83 -5.95
C PHE A 199 9.08 -9.29 -5.87
N LEU A 200 10.07 -10.12 -6.24
CA LEU A 200 11.48 -9.73 -6.23
C LEU A 200 11.78 -8.64 -7.28
N ALA A 201 11.13 -8.69 -8.45
CA ALA A 201 11.30 -7.67 -9.48
C ALA A 201 10.80 -6.29 -9.04
N MET A 202 9.69 -6.22 -8.30
CA MET A 202 9.19 -4.94 -7.75
C MET A 202 10.14 -4.35 -6.71
N ILE A 203 10.74 -5.19 -5.86
CA ILE A 203 11.73 -4.73 -4.88
C ILE A 203 12.98 -4.21 -5.59
N LYS A 204 13.49 -4.93 -6.60
CA LYS A 204 14.60 -4.48 -7.44
C LYS A 204 14.32 -3.16 -8.15
N ALA A 205 13.07 -2.92 -8.54
CA ALA A 205 12.62 -1.66 -9.14
C ALA A 205 12.54 -0.49 -8.14
N GLY A 206 12.67 -0.76 -6.83
CA GLY A 206 12.70 0.26 -5.78
C GLY A 206 11.49 0.27 -4.86
N ALA A 207 10.57 -0.69 -4.96
CA ALA A 207 9.50 -0.83 -3.99
C ALA A 207 10.05 -1.30 -2.63
N THR A 208 9.65 -0.63 -1.56
CA THR A 208 9.97 -1.03 -0.17
C THR A 208 8.77 -1.65 0.54
N ARG A 209 7.60 -1.65 -0.11
CA ARG A 209 6.40 -2.33 0.36
C ARG A 209 5.62 -2.98 -0.78
N ILE A 210 4.99 -4.11 -0.51
CA ILE A 210 4.23 -4.91 -1.49
C ILE A 210 2.83 -5.18 -0.96
N GLY A 211 1.81 -4.67 -1.67
CA GLY A 211 0.41 -5.03 -1.42
C GLY A 211 0.00 -6.26 -2.22
N THR A 212 -0.35 -7.36 -1.55
CA THR A 212 -0.78 -8.60 -2.21
C THR A 212 -1.69 -9.44 -1.32
N SER A 213 -2.62 -10.18 -1.93
CA SER A 213 -3.38 -11.26 -1.28
C SER A 213 -2.67 -12.62 -1.37
N SER A 214 -1.55 -12.69 -2.10
CA SER A 214 -0.77 -13.91 -2.32
C SER A 214 0.45 -14.02 -1.39
N GLY A 215 0.49 -13.26 -0.30
CA GLY A 215 1.66 -13.15 0.59
C GLY A 215 2.14 -14.50 1.11
N VAL A 216 1.22 -15.35 1.60
CA VAL A 216 1.52 -16.70 2.09
C VAL A 216 2.19 -17.56 1.02
N LYS A 217 1.62 -17.58 -0.19
CA LYS A 217 2.18 -18.33 -1.33
C LYS A 217 3.59 -17.85 -1.68
N ILE A 218 3.78 -16.53 -1.75
CA ILE A 218 5.06 -15.90 -2.10
C ILE A 218 6.14 -16.27 -1.07
N ILE A 219 5.87 -16.10 0.23
CA ILE A 219 6.88 -16.41 1.26
C ILE A 219 7.16 -17.91 1.36
N HIS A 220 6.14 -18.76 1.18
CA HIS A 220 6.34 -20.20 1.16
C HIS A 220 7.27 -20.63 0.01
N GLU A 221 7.02 -20.14 -1.21
CA GLU A 221 7.85 -20.43 -2.37
C GLU A 221 9.26 -19.82 -2.22
N LEU A 222 9.36 -18.58 -1.72
CA LEU A 222 10.66 -17.94 -1.48
C LEU A 222 11.49 -18.72 -0.46
N LYS A 223 10.88 -19.20 0.62
CA LYS A 223 11.54 -20.10 1.58
C LYS A 223 12.08 -21.36 0.92
N ALA A 224 11.33 -21.96 0.00
CA ALA A 224 11.79 -23.12 -0.76
C ALA A 224 12.99 -22.78 -1.66
N ARG A 225 12.96 -21.62 -2.35
CA ARG A 225 14.08 -21.13 -3.18
C ARG A 225 15.34 -20.81 -2.35
N MET A 226 15.17 -20.35 -1.10
CA MET A 226 16.28 -20.09 -0.18
C MET A 226 16.93 -21.38 0.34
N GLY A 227 16.17 -22.48 0.44
CA GLY A 227 16.67 -23.74 1.00
C GLY A 227 17.23 -23.57 2.41
N ASN A 228 18.50 -23.94 2.61
CA ASN A 228 19.21 -23.78 3.89
C ASN A 228 19.92 -22.42 4.03
N GLN A 229 19.81 -21.53 3.05
CA GLN A 229 20.44 -20.21 3.12
C GLN A 229 19.66 -19.30 4.08
N SER A 230 20.38 -18.59 4.94
CA SER A 230 19.79 -17.62 5.88
C SER A 230 19.33 -16.33 5.21
N THR A 231 19.86 -16.02 4.01
CA THR A 231 19.59 -14.81 3.25
C THR A 231 19.48 -15.08 1.76
N PHE A 232 18.69 -14.27 1.04
CA PHE A 232 18.57 -14.26 -0.41
C PHE A 232 18.98 -12.90 -0.96
N THR A 233 19.76 -12.88 -2.04
CA THR A 233 20.33 -11.66 -2.60
C THR A 233 19.60 -11.25 -3.88
N ILE A 234 19.25 -9.97 -3.97
CA ILE A 234 18.67 -9.35 -5.17
C ILE A 234 19.43 -8.10 -5.63
#